data_AF-L1J6Z2-F1
#
_entry.id   AF-L1J6Z2-F1
#
_cell.length_a   1.000
_cell.length_b   1.000
_cell.length_c   1.000
_cell.angle_alpha   90.00
_cell.angle_beta   90.00
_cell.angle_gamma   90.00
#
_symmetry.space_group_name_H-M   'P 1'
#
loop_
_entity.id
_entity.type
_entity.pdbx_description
1 polymer ?
#
loop_
_entity_poly.entity_id
_entity_poly.type
_entity_poly.pdbx_seq_one_letter_code
_entity_poly.pdbx_strand_id
1 'polypeptide(L)'
;MQRAYCWDLSDLTELQSRRYMHRTSALELFFMHQPPVLLDFSHVELSGEGGEEAKCGGGDRYVNQAKKVYKEILKQRKKTSLRRSFFRNPRRALLKYKLQEMWIDRRLSNFEYLMLLNSFAGRSHNDLTQYPVFPWILQDHTSNELDLTQAASFRDLSKPIGAQHEQQVAKLQERFEGMQDVEQQPFHYGTHYSTPGYVLWYLIRLEPFTKMAVHLQGGHFDVPDRLFWSVGETFKNCTTSINDVKELIPEFFYLPEFLLNRAAQDFGETQSRGRVSHVVLPPWAKGDSTRFVHMMRLALESEQVSSHLHEWVDLVFGHKQQGAEAVKATNVFHFLSYENQVDLEKISDPEERRAVEAQIADYGQTPRQLFRSPHPRR
;
A
#
# COMPACT_ATOMS: atom_id res chain seq x y z
N MET A 1 28.98 -18.79 10.56
CA MET A 1 27.88 -19.03 11.52
C MET A 1 26.61 -18.41 10.94
N GLN A 2 25.58 -19.20 10.64
CA GLN A 2 24.24 -18.64 10.40
C GLN A 2 23.78 -17.97 11.71
N ARG A 3 23.43 -16.68 11.66
CA ARG A 3 22.75 -16.03 12.77
C ARG A 3 21.39 -16.68 12.93
N ALA A 4 21.16 -17.34 14.05
CA ALA A 4 19.83 -17.78 14.44
C ALA A 4 19.08 -16.59 15.05
N TYR A 5 17.93 -16.25 14.49
CA TYR A 5 17.00 -15.31 15.10
C TYR A 5 16.02 -16.09 16.00
N CYS A 6 15.78 -15.58 17.20
CA CYS A 6 14.89 -16.20 18.18
C CYS A 6 13.89 -15.17 18.67
N TRP A 7 12.62 -15.55 18.71
CA TRP A 7 11.52 -14.74 19.21
C TRP A 7 10.81 -15.48 20.33
N ASP A 8 10.68 -14.84 21.50
CA ASP A 8 9.93 -15.41 22.61
C ASP A 8 8.42 -15.27 22.35
N LEU A 9 7.72 -16.41 22.36
CA LEU A 9 6.28 -16.44 22.19
C LEU A 9 5.53 -15.84 23.39
N SER A 10 6.17 -15.71 24.55
CA SER A 10 5.57 -15.04 25.73
C SER A 10 5.16 -13.59 25.41
N ASP A 11 5.93 -12.92 24.56
CA ASP A 11 5.71 -11.54 24.11
C ASP A 11 4.76 -11.42 22.91
N LEU A 12 4.34 -12.53 22.30
CA LEU A 12 3.46 -12.51 21.13
C LEU A 12 2.08 -11.99 21.52
N THR A 13 1.69 -10.82 20.99
CA THR A 13 0.42 -10.15 21.29
C THR A 13 -0.64 -10.36 20.21
N GLU A 14 -0.19 -10.48 18.96
CA GLU A 14 -1.07 -10.64 17.80
C GLU A 14 -0.43 -11.53 16.72
N LEU A 15 -1.26 -12.37 16.10
CA LEU A 15 -0.86 -13.30 15.04
C LEU A 15 -1.83 -13.19 13.87
N GLN A 16 -1.34 -12.75 12.72
CA GLN A 16 -2.16 -12.55 11.54
C GLN A 16 -1.68 -13.42 10.37
N SER A 17 -2.63 -13.99 9.62
CA SER A 17 -2.33 -14.56 8.32
C SER A 17 -2.14 -13.43 7.30
N ARG A 18 -1.14 -13.59 6.44
CA ARG A 18 -0.78 -12.66 5.39
C ARG A 18 -0.77 -13.35 4.03
N ARG A 19 -0.91 -12.51 3.01
CA ARG A 19 -0.62 -12.91 1.64
C ARG A 19 0.82 -12.52 1.33
N TYR A 20 1.47 -13.28 0.46
CA TYR A 20 2.74 -12.93 -0.17
C TYR A 20 2.63 -13.36 -1.64
N MET A 21 2.86 -12.43 -2.58
CA MET A 21 2.62 -12.65 -4.02
C MET A 21 1.24 -13.29 -4.31
N HIS A 22 0.17 -12.71 -3.77
CA HIS A 22 -1.21 -13.23 -3.83
C HIS A 22 -1.49 -14.60 -3.18
N ARG A 23 -0.49 -15.30 -2.63
CA ARG A 23 -0.66 -16.60 -1.96
C ARG A 23 -0.87 -16.40 -0.47
N THR A 24 -1.80 -17.11 0.17
CA THR A 24 -1.98 -17.09 1.65
C THR A 24 -0.95 -17.98 2.34
N SER A 25 0.32 -17.74 2.04
CA SER A 25 1.47 -18.53 2.47
C SER A 25 2.26 -17.88 3.59
N ALA A 26 1.84 -16.72 4.11
CA ALA A 26 2.62 -15.97 5.10
C ALA A 26 1.88 -15.79 6.44
N LEU A 27 2.66 -15.58 7.50
CA LEU A 27 2.21 -15.20 8.83
C LEU A 27 2.96 -13.95 9.28
N GLU A 28 2.25 -13.02 9.89
CA GLU A 28 2.85 -11.88 10.58
C GLU A 28 2.61 -11.98 12.08
N LEU A 29 3.70 -11.87 12.84
CA LEU A 29 3.75 -12.01 14.28
C LEU A 29 4.08 -10.65 14.90
N PHE A 30 3.26 -10.20 15.85
CA PHE A 30 3.42 -8.92 16.53
C PHE A 30 3.78 -9.16 18.00
N PHE A 31 4.86 -8.54 18.45
CA PHE A 31 5.41 -8.71 19.80
C PHE A 31 5.27 -7.42 20.60
N MET A 32 5.25 -7.52 21.94
CA MET A 32 5.07 -6.36 22.82
C MET A 32 6.26 -5.38 22.77
N HIS A 33 7.48 -5.90 22.64
CA HIS A 33 8.72 -5.13 22.77
C HIS A 33 9.65 -5.26 21.55
N GLN A 34 9.16 -5.83 20.45
CA GLN A 34 9.96 -6.07 19.25
C GLN A 34 9.15 -5.73 17.99
N PRO A 35 9.82 -5.31 16.89
CA PRO A 35 9.17 -5.12 15.61
C PRO A 35 8.41 -6.38 15.17
N PRO A 36 7.28 -6.22 14.45
CA PRO A 36 6.58 -7.37 13.89
C PRO A 36 7.45 -8.09 12.86
N VAL A 37 7.25 -9.40 12.72
CA VAL A 37 7.98 -10.23 11.79
C VAL A 37 7.03 -10.88 10.80
N LEU A 38 7.32 -10.73 9.52
CA LEU A 38 6.63 -11.43 8.44
C LEU A 38 7.44 -12.66 8.04
N LEU A 39 6.80 -13.83 8.09
CA LEU A 39 7.37 -15.11 7.66
C LEU A 39 6.53 -15.65 6.52
N ASP A 40 7.13 -15.74 5.33
CA ASP A 40 6.53 -16.45 4.20
C ASP A 40 7.04 -17.89 4.14
N PHE A 41 6.12 -18.81 3.81
CA PHE A 41 6.38 -20.25 3.75
C PHE A 41 6.38 -20.77 2.31
N SER A 42 6.52 -19.90 1.31
CA SER A 42 6.58 -20.28 -0.11
C SER A 42 8.00 -20.60 -0.60
N HIS A 43 9.04 -20.29 0.20
CA HIS A 43 10.42 -20.64 -0.12
C HIS A 43 10.88 -21.91 0.61
N VAL A 44 11.33 -22.92 -0.15
CA VAL A 44 12.13 -24.03 0.37
C VAL A 44 13.35 -24.13 -0.52
N GLU A 45 14.54 -23.81 0.00
CA GLU A 45 15.77 -24.34 -0.56
C GLU A 45 16.71 -24.82 0.54
N LEU A 46 17.35 -25.96 0.24
CA LEU A 46 18.51 -26.62 0.84
C LEU A 46 18.28 -27.64 1.98
N SER A 47 18.24 -28.93 1.60
CA SER A 47 19.44 -29.78 1.68
C SER A 47 19.21 -31.16 1.01
N GLY A 48 20.06 -31.50 0.03
CA GLY A 48 20.19 -32.84 -0.54
C GLY A 48 20.64 -32.79 -2.00
N GLU A 49 21.94 -32.97 -2.24
CA GLU A 49 22.49 -33.27 -3.55
C GLU A 49 21.65 -34.38 -4.22
N GLY A 50 21.01 -34.08 -5.35
CA GLY A 50 20.31 -35.06 -6.18
C GLY A 50 18.77 -35.13 -6.09
N GLY A 51 18.07 -34.12 -5.58
CA GLY A 51 16.60 -34.10 -5.57
C GLY A 51 15.98 -33.39 -6.77
N GLU A 52 15.18 -34.09 -7.57
CA GLU A 52 14.34 -33.55 -8.66
C GLU A 52 13.67 -32.22 -8.29
N GLU A 53 13.65 -31.27 -9.23
CA GLU A 53 12.75 -30.10 -9.17
C GLU A 53 11.35 -30.58 -8.78
N ALA A 54 10.90 -30.18 -7.59
CA ALA A 54 9.63 -30.63 -7.06
C ALA A 54 8.50 -30.20 -8.00
N LYS A 55 7.93 -31.18 -8.71
CA LYS A 55 6.83 -31.03 -9.67
C LYS A 55 5.73 -30.08 -9.15
N CYS A 56 5.29 -29.22 -10.06
CA CYS A 56 4.20 -28.25 -9.94
C CYS A 56 2.97 -28.82 -9.21
N GLY A 57 2.58 -28.16 -8.11
CA GLY A 57 1.49 -28.56 -7.22
C GLY A 57 1.60 -27.96 -5.81
N GLY A 58 2.28 -26.81 -5.66
CA GLY A 58 2.79 -26.32 -4.37
C GLY A 58 1.85 -25.37 -3.61
N GLY A 59 0.86 -24.76 -4.27
CA GLY A 59 -0.02 -23.75 -3.68
C GLY A 59 -0.69 -24.20 -2.37
N ASP A 60 -1.30 -25.40 -2.35
CA ASP A 60 -1.89 -25.96 -1.13
C ASP A 60 -0.83 -26.32 -0.09
N ARG A 61 0.36 -26.74 -0.50
CA ARG A 61 1.46 -27.13 0.41
C ARG A 61 1.93 -25.95 1.25
N TYR A 62 2.20 -24.80 0.64
CA TYR A 62 2.69 -23.60 1.35
C TYR A 62 1.63 -23.03 2.30
N VAL A 63 0.39 -22.97 1.84
CA VAL A 63 -0.76 -22.58 2.68
C VAL A 63 -0.93 -23.57 3.83
N ASN A 64 -0.74 -24.87 3.61
CA ASN A 64 -0.81 -25.90 4.65
C ASN A 64 0.34 -25.79 5.65
N GLN A 65 1.53 -25.37 5.22
CA GLN A 65 2.66 -25.11 6.11
C GLN A 65 2.39 -23.91 7.03
N ALA A 66 1.96 -22.78 6.47
CA ALA A 66 1.54 -21.61 7.24
C ALA A 66 0.40 -21.98 8.22
N LYS A 67 -0.59 -22.77 7.78
CA LYS A 67 -1.66 -23.34 8.64
C LYS A 67 -1.10 -24.14 9.80
N LYS A 68 -0.11 -25.01 9.55
CA LYS A 68 0.49 -25.89 10.56
C LYS A 68 1.20 -25.07 11.63
N VAL A 69 2.04 -24.12 11.22
CA VAL A 69 2.76 -23.22 12.14
C VAL A 69 1.78 -22.38 12.95
N TYR A 70 0.78 -21.79 12.30
CA TYR A 70 -0.27 -21.02 12.99
C TYR A 70 -0.99 -21.85 14.06
N LYS A 71 -1.41 -23.08 13.73
CA LYS A 71 -2.06 -23.98 14.68
C LYS A 71 -1.15 -24.34 15.85
N GLU A 72 0.14 -24.53 15.60
CA GLU A 72 1.11 -24.87 16.64
C GLU A 72 1.32 -23.70 17.62
N ILE A 73 1.43 -22.47 17.12
CA ILE A 73 1.47 -21.26 17.97
C ILE A 73 0.19 -21.16 18.81
N LEU A 74 -0.98 -21.44 18.23
CA LEU A 74 -2.24 -21.41 18.97
C LEU A 74 -2.33 -22.48 20.08
N LYS A 75 -1.74 -23.67 19.91
CA LYS A 75 -1.67 -24.67 20.98
C LYS A 75 -0.86 -24.15 22.17
N GLN A 76 0.13 -23.31 21.91
CA GLN A 76 0.98 -22.71 22.93
C GLN A 76 0.39 -21.42 23.52
N ARG A 77 -0.85 -21.03 23.17
CA ARG A 77 -1.47 -19.76 23.59
C ARG A 77 -1.44 -19.48 25.09
N LYS A 78 -1.48 -20.50 25.96
CA LYS A 78 -1.36 -20.32 27.41
C LYS A 78 0.01 -19.79 27.86
N LYS A 79 1.03 -19.92 27.00
CA LYS A 79 2.39 -19.45 27.19
C LYS A 79 2.66 -18.12 26.46
N THR A 80 1.62 -17.48 25.89
CA THR A 80 1.76 -16.25 25.10
C THR A 80 0.87 -15.15 25.65
N SER A 81 1.19 -13.90 25.29
CA SER A 81 0.34 -12.73 25.52
C SER A 81 -0.74 -12.54 24.44
N LEU A 82 -1.07 -13.59 23.68
CA LEU A 82 -1.82 -13.49 22.43
C LEU A 82 -3.29 -13.11 22.67
N ARG A 83 -3.62 -11.86 22.35
CA ARG A 83 -4.98 -11.31 22.46
C ARG A 83 -5.76 -11.52 21.17
N ARG A 84 -5.12 -11.33 20.02
CA ARG A 84 -5.75 -11.30 18.70
C ARG A 84 -5.13 -12.33 17.76
N SER A 85 -5.96 -13.07 17.03
CA SER A 85 -5.49 -14.08 16.09
C SER A 85 -6.43 -14.20 14.88
N PHE A 86 -5.93 -13.95 13.68
CA PHE A 86 -6.76 -13.91 12.45
C PHE A 86 -6.17 -14.80 11.37
N PHE A 87 -6.80 -15.95 11.12
CA PHE A 87 -6.28 -16.91 10.15
C PHE A 87 -6.96 -16.90 8.78
N ARG A 88 -8.27 -16.63 8.71
CA ARG A 88 -9.05 -16.94 7.49
C ARG A 88 -9.95 -15.85 6.95
N ASN A 89 -10.46 -14.95 7.79
CA ASN A 89 -11.50 -14.04 7.33
C ASN A 89 -11.38 -12.66 8.00
N PRO A 90 -10.67 -11.70 7.38
CA PRO A 90 -10.59 -10.34 7.90
C PRO A 90 -11.99 -9.69 8.04
N ARG A 91 -12.96 -10.02 7.17
CA ARG A 91 -14.34 -9.51 7.29
C ARG A 91 -15.02 -9.95 8.59
N ARG A 92 -14.84 -11.22 8.99
CA ARG A 92 -15.33 -11.69 10.30
C ARG A 92 -14.64 -11.00 11.47
N ALA A 93 -13.36 -10.67 11.32
CA ALA A 93 -12.63 -9.94 12.34
C ALA A 93 -13.13 -8.50 12.47
N LEU A 94 -13.33 -7.78 11.35
CA LEU A 94 -13.89 -6.43 11.32
C LEU A 94 -15.25 -6.36 12.03
N LEU A 95 -16.16 -7.29 11.72
CA LEU A 95 -17.47 -7.39 12.38
C LEU A 95 -17.33 -7.66 13.88
N LYS A 96 -16.39 -8.52 14.29
CA LYS A 96 -16.16 -8.85 15.69
C LYS A 96 -15.69 -7.63 16.51
N TYR A 97 -14.82 -6.79 15.95
CA TYR A 97 -14.29 -5.62 16.67
C TYR A 97 -15.11 -4.35 16.48
N LYS A 98 -16.19 -4.40 15.69
CA LYS A 98 -17.08 -3.24 15.48
C LYS A 98 -16.31 -1.99 15.06
N LEU A 99 -15.28 -2.14 14.20
CA LEU A 99 -14.39 -1.02 13.87
C LEU A 99 -15.12 0.12 13.16
N GLN A 100 -16.09 -0.22 12.30
CA GLN A 100 -16.94 0.78 11.64
C GLN A 100 -17.72 1.59 12.68
N GLU A 101 -18.38 0.94 13.64
CA GLU A 101 -19.10 1.61 14.73
C GLU A 101 -18.15 2.47 15.57
N MET A 102 -16.99 1.94 15.98
CA MET A 102 -16.02 2.71 16.76
C MET A 102 -15.49 3.95 16.02
N TRP A 103 -15.32 3.87 14.71
CA TRP A 103 -14.90 5.01 13.90
C TRP A 103 -16.03 6.05 13.80
N ILE A 104 -17.26 5.63 13.46
CA ILE A 104 -18.47 6.48 13.43
C ILE A 104 -18.66 7.20 14.77
N ASP A 105 -18.59 6.46 15.88
CA ASP A 105 -18.73 6.98 17.25
C ASP A 105 -17.52 7.81 17.72
N ARG A 106 -16.56 8.11 16.84
CA ARG A 106 -15.34 8.89 17.12
C ARG A 106 -14.41 8.30 18.19
N ARG A 107 -14.51 6.99 18.43
CA ARG A 107 -13.62 6.24 19.33
C ARG A 107 -12.31 5.82 18.65
N LEU A 108 -12.25 5.90 17.33
CA LEU A 108 -11.03 5.76 16.52
C LEU A 108 -10.87 7.00 15.66
N SER A 109 -9.66 7.55 15.56
CA SER A 109 -9.34 8.63 14.61
C SER A 109 -9.42 8.13 13.15
N ASN A 110 -9.47 9.05 12.18
CA ASN A 110 -9.40 8.68 10.76
C ASN A 110 -8.08 7.94 10.46
N PHE A 111 -6.95 8.43 10.98
CA PHE A 111 -5.65 7.77 10.86
C PHE A 111 -5.67 6.34 11.43
N GLU A 112 -6.17 6.15 12.66
CA GLU A 112 -6.23 4.83 13.29
C GLU A 112 -7.13 3.88 12.50
N TYR A 113 -8.26 4.38 12.01
CA TYR A 113 -9.19 3.60 11.20
C TYR A 113 -8.53 3.13 9.90
N LEU A 114 -7.84 4.03 9.18
CA LEU A 114 -7.10 3.70 7.95
C LEU A 114 -5.97 2.69 8.20
N MET A 115 -5.22 2.83 9.29
CA MET A 115 -4.18 1.87 9.66
C MET A 115 -4.77 0.48 9.91
N LEU A 116 -5.91 0.41 10.61
CA LEU A 116 -6.62 -0.85 10.85
C LEU A 116 -7.14 -1.46 9.56
N LEU A 117 -7.79 -0.67 8.68
CA LEU A 117 -8.26 -1.16 7.38
C LEU A 117 -7.12 -1.73 6.54
N ASN A 118 -5.98 -1.03 6.48
CA ASN A 118 -4.77 -1.52 5.81
C ASN A 118 -4.33 -2.88 6.40
N SER A 119 -4.18 -2.96 7.73
CA SER A 119 -3.80 -4.21 8.39
C SER A 119 -4.78 -5.36 8.10
N PHE A 120 -6.10 -5.12 8.16
CA PHE A 120 -7.11 -6.15 7.87
C PHE A 120 -7.15 -6.51 6.39
N ALA A 121 -6.78 -5.60 5.50
CA ALA A 121 -6.63 -5.85 4.06
C ALA A 121 -5.33 -6.60 3.71
N GLY A 122 -4.51 -6.94 4.71
CA GLY A 122 -3.27 -7.70 4.56
C GLY A 122 -2.04 -6.86 4.26
N ARG A 123 -2.13 -5.52 4.43
CA ARG A 123 -1.01 -4.59 4.21
C ARG A 123 -0.06 -4.63 5.40
N SER A 124 1.24 -4.45 5.15
CA SER A 124 2.28 -4.46 6.18
C SER A 124 3.49 -3.60 5.79
N HIS A 125 4.16 -3.03 6.79
CA HIS A 125 5.46 -2.36 6.59
C HIS A 125 6.60 -3.35 6.32
N ASN A 126 6.41 -4.63 6.64
CA ASN A 126 7.39 -5.70 6.39
C ASN A 126 7.40 -6.20 4.94
N ASP A 127 6.42 -5.79 4.12
CA ASP A 127 6.33 -6.15 2.71
C ASP A 127 6.03 -4.89 1.88
N LEU A 128 7.06 -4.35 1.22
CA LEU A 128 6.92 -3.14 0.39
C LEU A 128 5.94 -3.33 -0.78
N THR A 129 5.72 -4.57 -1.24
CA THR A 129 4.75 -4.86 -2.31
C THR A 129 3.30 -4.72 -1.84
N GLN A 130 3.09 -4.75 -0.53
CA GLN A 130 1.80 -4.60 0.15
C GLN A 130 1.88 -3.55 1.27
N TYR A 131 2.59 -2.45 1.01
CA TYR A 131 2.70 -1.36 1.98
C TYR A 131 1.34 -0.70 2.26
N PRO A 132 1.11 -0.15 3.47
CA PRO A 132 -0.12 0.59 3.76
C PRO A 132 -0.33 1.78 2.83
N VAL A 133 -1.58 2.02 2.45
CA VAL A 133 -1.99 3.07 1.51
C VAL A 133 -2.90 4.07 2.20
N PHE A 134 -2.65 5.36 1.98
CA PHE A 134 -3.42 6.48 2.49
C PHE A 134 -3.86 7.40 1.33
N PRO A 135 -5.00 8.09 1.45
CA PRO A 135 -5.44 9.03 0.43
C PRO A 135 -4.58 10.29 0.41
N TRP A 136 -4.39 10.87 -0.77
CA TRP A 136 -4.22 12.33 -0.88
C TRP A 136 -5.44 13.03 -0.28
N ILE A 137 -5.21 13.94 0.68
CA ILE A 137 -6.25 14.70 1.38
C ILE A 137 -6.40 16.12 0.84
N LEU A 138 -5.29 16.84 0.73
CA LEU A 138 -5.27 18.22 0.26
C LEU A 138 -5.07 18.26 -1.25
N GLN A 139 -5.68 19.26 -1.90
CA GLN A 139 -5.37 19.62 -3.29
C GLN A 139 -4.63 20.95 -3.41
N ASP A 140 -4.70 21.80 -2.38
CA ASP A 140 -3.97 23.07 -2.36
C ASP A 140 -2.51 22.87 -1.92
N HIS A 141 -1.61 22.94 -2.88
CA HIS A 141 -0.17 22.89 -2.67
C HIS A 141 0.56 24.15 -3.15
N THR A 142 -0.18 25.23 -3.45
CA THR A 142 0.36 26.46 -4.05
C THR A 142 0.10 27.70 -3.22
N SER A 143 -0.94 27.72 -2.38
CA SER A 143 -1.25 28.87 -1.53
C SER A 143 -0.22 29.09 -0.43
N ASN A 144 -0.03 30.36 -0.08
CA ASN A 144 0.84 30.78 1.03
C ASN A 144 0.27 30.42 2.40
N GLU A 145 -1.04 30.30 2.53
CA GLU A 145 -1.75 29.86 3.74
C GLU A 145 -2.75 28.79 3.34
N LEU A 146 -3.01 27.85 4.25
CA LEU A 146 -3.94 26.74 4.03
C LEU A 146 -5.16 26.92 4.93
N ASP A 147 -6.34 27.03 4.32
CA ASP A 147 -7.61 27.14 5.03
C ASP A 147 -8.35 25.80 5.04
N LEU A 148 -8.23 25.06 6.14
CA LEU A 148 -8.91 23.77 6.32
C LEU A 148 -10.43 23.88 6.49
N THR A 149 -10.99 25.10 6.49
CA THR A 149 -12.45 25.29 6.47
C THR A 149 -13.03 25.29 5.06
N GLN A 150 -12.21 25.57 4.03
CA GLN A 150 -12.65 25.63 2.64
C GLN A 150 -12.67 24.24 2.01
N ALA A 151 -13.82 23.83 1.47
CA ALA A 151 -13.92 22.59 0.69
C ALA A 151 -12.94 22.56 -0.49
N ALA A 152 -12.63 23.72 -1.07
CA ALA A 152 -11.68 23.87 -2.16
C ALA A 152 -10.23 23.47 -1.79
N SER A 153 -9.88 23.38 -0.51
CA SER A 153 -8.55 22.91 -0.11
C SER A 153 -8.41 21.38 -0.13
N PHE A 154 -9.52 20.64 -0.21
CA PHE A 154 -9.55 19.18 -0.13
C PHE A 154 -9.73 18.53 -1.50
N ARG A 155 -9.12 17.36 -1.65
CA ARG A 155 -9.35 16.46 -2.79
C ARG A 155 -10.76 15.86 -2.73
N ASP A 156 -11.34 15.56 -3.88
CA ASP A 156 -12.56 14.76 -3.97
C ASP A 156 -12.25 13.28 -3.67
N LEU A 157 -12.57 12.86 -2.44
CA LEU A 157 -12.35 11.50 -1.93
C LEU A 157 -13.29 10.45 -2.55
N SER A 158 -14.35 10.87 -3.25
CA SER A 158 -15.27 9.97 -3.95
C SER A 158 -14.70 9.44 -5.27
N LYS A 159 -13.60 10.03 -5.74
CA LYS A 159 -12.92 9.72 -7.00
C LYS A 159 -11.50 9.20 -6.76
N PRO A 160 -10.98 8.28 -7.59
CA PRO A 160 -9.57 7.93 -7.56
C PRO A 160 -8.67 9.12 -7.94
N ILE A 161 -7.39 9.07 -7.57
CA ILE A 161 -6.45 10.18 -7.77
C ILE A 161 -6.28 10.55 -9.26
N GLY A 162 -6.30 9.56 -10.16
CA GLY A 162 -6.22 9.80 -11.61
C GLY A 162 -7.50 10.35 -12.23
N ALA A 163 -8.61 10.44 -11.48
CA ALA A 163 -9.93 10.85 -11.96
C ALA A 163 -10.42 12.16 -11.34
N GLN A 164 -9.52 12.99 -10.79
CA GLN A 164 -9.90 14.26 -10.14
C GLN A 164 -10.46 15.31 -11.12
N HIS A 165 -10.11 15.19 -12.40
CA HIS A 165 -10.46 16.15 -13.44
C HIS A 165 -11.17 15.46 -14.61
N GLU A 166 -12.18 16.12 -15.18
CA GLU A 166 -13.02 15.56 -16.25
C GLU A 166 -12.22 15.16 -17.50
N GLN A 167 -11.18 15.92 -17.84
CA GLN A 167 -10.32 15.60 -18.97
C GLN A 167 -9.59 14.26 -18.78
N GLN A 168 -9.13 13.96 -17.57
CA GLN A 168 -8.46 12.71 -17.25
C GLN A 168 -9.47 11.57 -17.20
N VAL A 169 -10.68 11.80 -16.67
CA VAL A 169 -11.77 10.82 -16.73
C VAL A 169 -12.07 10.42 -18.17
N ALA A 170 -12.22 11.39 -19.08
CA ALA A 170 -12.49 11.10 -20.49
C ALA A 170 -11.39 10.24 -21.13
N LYS A 171 -10.10 10.57 -20.91
CA LYS A 171 -8.96 9.79 -21.42
C LYS A 171 -8.91 8.37 -20.85
N LEU A 172 -9.24 8.20 -19.57
CA LEU A 172 -9.24 6.89 -18.90
C LEU A 172 -10.40 6.02 -19.40
N GLN A 173 -11.57 6.62 -19.65
CA GLN A 173 -12.72 5.93 -20.23
C GLN A 173 -12.44 5.53 -21.68
N GLU A 174 -11.90 6.44 -22.50
CA GLU A 174 -11.47 6.12 -23.89
C GLU A 174 -10.50 4.95 -23.93
N ARG A 175 -9.50 4.92 -23.02
CA ARG A 175 -8.59 3.78 -22.88
C ARG A 175 -9.35 2.49 -22.52
N PHE A 176 -10.25 2.56 -21.54
CA PHE A 176 -11.00 1.39 -21.08
C PHE A 176 -11.89 0.81 -22.18
N GLU A 177 -12.60 1.68 -22.91
CA GLU A 177 -13.47 1.33 -24.03
C GLU A 177 -12.67 0.75 -25.20
N GLY A 178 -11.57 1.39 -25.60
CA GLY A 178 -10.72 0.90 -26.70
C GLY A 178 -10.04 -0.46 -26.44
N MET A 179 -9.96 -0.89 -25.18
CA MET A 179 -9.48 -2.23 -24.82
C MET A 179 -10.57 -3.30 -24.89
N GLN A 180 -11.85 -2.94 -24.90
CA GLN A 180 -12.95 -3.91 -25.02
C GLN A 180 -12.95 -4.59 -26.40
N ASP A 181 -12.38 -3.93 -27.40
CA ASP A 181 -12.26 -4.43 -28.76
C ASP A 181 -11.06 -5.39 -28.96
N VAL A 182 -10.21 -5.52 -27.94
CA VAL A 182 -9.05 -6.43 -27.92
C VAL A 182 -9.37 -7.58 -26.95
N GLU A 183 -8.88 -8.81 -27.18
CA GLU A 183 -9.07 -9.96 -26.26
C GLU A 183 -8.34 -9.82 -24.90
N GLN A 184 -8.18 -8.59 -24.40
CA GLN A 184 -7.56 -8.27 -23.12
C GLN A 184 -8.62 -7.73 -22.14
N GLN A 185 -8.49 -8.07 -20.85
CA GLN A 185 -9.38 -7.48 -19.83
C GLN A 185 -9.18 -5.95 -19.76
N PRO A 186 -10.23 -5.15 -19.95
CA PRO A 186 -10.11 -3.69 -20.00
C PRO A 186 -9.78 -3.10 -18.62
N PHE A 187 -8.97 -2.04 -18.60
CA PHE A 187 -8.59 -1.33 -17.38
C PHE A 187 -8.41 0.17 -17.65
N HIS A 188 -8.63 0.98 -16.62
CA HIS A 188 -8.35 2.42 -16.67
C HIS A 188 -6.86 2.68 -16.45
N TYR A 189 -6.26 1.98 -15.48
CA TYR A 189 -4.88 2.21 -15.03
C TYR A 189 -3.99 0.99 -15.26
N GLY A 190 -2.95 1.18 -16.08
CA GLY A 190 -1.86 0.22 -16.25
C GLY A 190 -0.79 0.29 -15.14
N THR A 191 -0.81 1.36 -14.35
CA THR A 191 0.01 1.54 -13.15
C THR A 191 -0.88 1.51 -11.91
N HIS A 192 -0.36 1.00 -10.79
CA HIS A 192 -1.10 0.91 -9.55
C HIS A 192 -0.77 2.09 -8.62
N TYR A 193 -1.67 2.44 -7.70
CA TYR A 193 -1.46 3.56 -6.75
C TYR A 193 -0.45 3.26 -5.63
N SER A 194 -0.05 2.00 -5.48
CA SER A 194 0.86 1.52 -4.43
C SER A 194 1.77 0.45 -5.01
N THR A 195 3.06 0.75 -5.08
CA THR A 195 4.12 -0.17 -5.56
C THR A 195 5.31 -0.08 -4.62
N PRO A 196 6.17 -1.12 -4.54
CA PRO A 196 7.39 -1.04 -3.73
C PRO A 196 8.29 0.11 -4.19
N GLY A 197 8.35 0.36 -5.51
CA GLY A 197 9.09 1.48 -6.09
C GLY A 197 8.60 2.83 -5.55
N TYR A 198 7.30 3.04 -5.39
CA TYR A 198 6.75 4.29 -4.85
C TYR A 198 7.06 4.49 -3.37
N VAL A 199 7.06 3.42 -2.58
CA VAL A 199 7.43 3.49 -1.16
C VAL A 199 8.89 3.90 -1.03
N LEU A 200 9.79 3.23 -1.77
CA LEU A 200 11.21 3.58 -1.80
C LEU A 200 11.45 4.99 -2.31
N TRP A 201 10.67 5.41 -3.31
CA TRP A 201 10.73 6.75 -3.88
C TRP A 201 10.36 7.83 -2.87
N TYR A 202 9.27 7.64 -2.11
CA TYR A 202 8.89 8.56 -1.04
C TYR A 202 9.95 8.57 0.09
N LEU A 203 10.41 7.39 0.52
CA LEU A 203 11.25 7.22 1.70
C LEU A 203 12.76 7.27 1.41
N ILE A 204 13.17 7.63 0.20
CA ILE A 204 14.57 7.59 -0.27
C ILE A 204 15.58 8.33 0.64
N ARG A 205 15.11 9.26 1.47
CA ARG A 205 15.92 10.05 2.43
C ARG A 205 16.13 9.37 3.79
N LEU A 206 15.52 8.21 4.02
CA LEU A 206 15.62 7.46 5.26
C LEU A 206 16.28 6.09 5.04
N GLU A 207 17.19 5.73 5.93
CA GLU A 207 17.69 4.35 6.02
C GLU A 207 16.61 3.45 6.67
N PRO A 208 16.45 2.19 6.23
CA PRO A 208 17.23 1.48 5.19
C PRO A 208 16.75 1.73 3.75
N PHE A 209 15.69 2.52 3.54
CA PHE A 209 15.06 2.71 2.23
C PHE A 209 16.00 3.35 1.20
N THR A 210 16.92 4.23 1.61
CA THR A 210 17.97 4.77 0.74
C THR A 210 18.78 3.65 0.08
N LYS A 211 19.29 2.69 0.87
CA LYS A 211 20.06 1.54 0.34
C LYS A 211 19.21 0.64 -0.54
N MET A 212 17.96 0.42 -0.15
CA MET A 212 17.03 -0.40 -0.94
C MET A 212 16.73 0.25 -2.30
N ALA A 213 16.53 1.58 -2.34
CA ALA A 213 16.33 2.32 -3.59
C ALA A 213 17.55 2.26 -4.51
N VAL A 214 18.75 2.43 -3.96
CA VAL A 214 20.02 2.28 -4.70
C VAL A 214 20.18 0.86 -5.25
N HIS A 215 19.85 -0.15 -4.45
CA HIS A 215 19.91 -1.55 -4.89
C HIS A 215 18.92 -1.82 -6.03
N LEU A 216 17.68 -1.35 -5.90
CA LEU A 216 16.65 -1.48 -6.94
C LEU A 216 17.10 -0.87 -8.27
N GLN A 217 17.86 0.22 -8.22
CA GLN A 217 18.33 0.96 -9.39
C GLN A 217 19.75 0.55 -9.84
N GLY A 218 20.21 -0.66 -9.49
CA GLY A 218 21.47 -1.20 -10.01
C GLY A 218 22.75 -0.63 -9.38
N GLY A 219 22.65 -0.05 -8.18
CA GLY A 219 23.81 0.40 -7.39
C GLY A 219 24.04 1.92 -7.40
N HIS A 220 23.15 2.71 -8.00
CA HIS A 220 23.18 4.18 -7.96
C HIS A 220 21.78 4.75 -7.72
N PHE A 221 21.66 6.05 -7.46
CA PHE A 221 20.34 6.71 -7.43
C PHE A 221 19.75 6.82 -8.84
N ASP A 222 18.42 6.93 -8.93
CA ASP A 222 17.76 7.25 -10.20
C ASP A 222 18.11 8.68 -10.66
N VAL A 223 17.79 9.00 -11.92
CA VAL A 223 18.04 10.35 -12.44
C VAL A 223 17.29 11.40 -11.61
N PRO A 224 17.89 12.58 -11.36
CA PRO A 224 17.34 13.54 -10.40
C PRO A 224 15.91 13.99 -10.72
N ASP A 225 15.57 14.17 -12.00
CA ASP A 225 14.23 14.57 -12.46
C ASP A 225 13.13 13.56 -12.11
N ARG A 226 13.48 12.29 -11.89
CA ARG A 226 12.54 11.23 -11.50
C ARG A 226 12.46 11.01 -10.01
N LEU A 227 13.29 11.65 -9.19
CA LEU A 227 13.28 11.47 -7.73
C LEU A 227 12.13 12.24 -7.06
N PHE A 228 11.79 11.86 -5.83
CA PHE A 228 10.81 12.61 -5.06
C PHE A 228 11.43 13.92 -4.59
N TRP A 229 11.08 15.04 -5.23
CA TRP A 229 11.69 16.33 -4.95
C TRP A 229 10.68 17.42 -4.57
N SER A 230 9.38 17.27 -4.87
CA SER A 230 8.33 18.25 -4.52
C SER A 230 6.97 17.60 -4.27
N VAL A 231 6.30 17.97 -3.18
CA VAL A 231 4.94 17.49 -2.88
C VAL A 231 3.94 18.03 -3.90
N GLY A 232 3.96 19.32 -4.17
CA GLY A 232 2.96 19.97 -5.04
C GLY A 232 3.04 19.51 -6.50
N GLU A 233 4.25 19.32 -7.01
CA GLU A 233 4.44 18.78 -8.37
C GLU A 233 4.08 17.30 -8.46
N THR A 234 4.33 16.53 -7.39
CA THR A 234 3.87 15.13 -7.31
C THR A 234 2.34 15.08 -7.38
N PHE A 235 1.64 15.86 -6.56
CA PHE A 235 0.17 15.91 -6.58
C PHE A 235 -0.35 16.30 -7.97
N LYS A 236 0.18 17.38 -8.56
CA LYS A 236 -0.17 17.83 -9.90
C LYS A 236 0.04 16.73 -10.96
N ASN A 237 1.14 16.00 -10.90
CA ASN A 237 1.39 14.89 -11.83
C ASN A 237 0.36 13.78 -11.63
N CYS A 238 0.06 13.43 -10.38
CA CYS A 238 -0.89 12.36 -10.03
C CYS A 238 -2.34 12.67 -10.48
N THR A 239 -2.72 13.94 -10.58
CA THR A 239 -4.07 14.35 -11.00
C THR A 239 -4.20 14.69 -12.49
N THR A 240 -3.09 14.86 -13.20
CA THR A 240 -3.10 15.27 -14.62
C THR A 240 -2.57 14.21 -15.58
N SER A 241 -1.74 13.28 -15.09
CA SER A 241 -1.23 12.13 -15.84
C SER A 241 -2.14 10.92 -15.69
N ILE A 242 -2.35 10.16 -16.77
CA ILE A 242 -3.07 8.88 -16.74
C ILE A 242 -2.14 7.68 -16.43
N ASN A 243 -0.84 7.93 -16.26
CA ASN A 243 0.18 6.91 -16.01
C ASN A 243 0.83 7.07 -14.63
N ASP A 244 0.63 8.22 -13.97
CA ASP A 244 1.05 8.45 -12.59
C ASP A 244 -0.20 8.61 -11.72
N VAL A 245 -0.50 7.60 -10.90
CA VAL A 245 -1.70 7.57 -10.06
C VAL A 245 -1.37 7.17 -8.62
N LYS A 246 -0.20 7.59 -8.12
CA LYS A 246 0.26 7.31 -6.76
C LYS A 246 -0.73 7.86 -5.72
N GLU A 247 -1.13 7.00 -4.79
CA GLU A 247 -1.68 7.46 -3.51
C GLU A 247 -0.54 7.66 -2.50
N LEU A 248 -0.89 8.11 -1.29
CA LEU A 248 0.07 8.39 -0.22
C LEU A 248 0.40 7.15 0.62
N ILE A 249 1.48 7.28 1.40
CA ILE A 249 1.86 6.38 2.48
C ILE A 249 1.55 7.02 3.84
N PRO A 250 1.40 6.25 4.94
CA PRO A 250 1.09 6.77 6.26
C PRO A 250 2.05 7.86 6.77
N GLU A 251 3.33 7.81 6.38
CA GLU A 251 4.41 8.68 6.86
C GLU A 251 4.13 10.17 6.61
N PHE A 252 3.34 10.50 5.58
CA PHE A 252 2.87 11.87 5.31
C PHE A 252 2.08 12.49 6.48
N PHE A 253 1.59 11.68 7.42
CA PHE A 253 0.71 12.09 8.51
C PHE A 253 1.32 11.93 9.92
N TYR A 254 2.59 11.48 10.01
CA TYR A 254 3.25 11.37 11.32
C TYR A 254 4.79 11.47 11.32
N LEU A 255 5.47 11.38 10.18
CA LEU A 255 6.93 11.30 10.13
C LEU A 255 7.48 12.46 9.30
N PRO A 256 7.94 13.59 9.87
CA PRO A 256 8.51 14.69 9.08
C PRO A 256 9.88 14.40 8.47
N GLU A 257 10.64 13.46 9.04
CA GLU A 257 12.03 13.20 8.67
C GLU A 257 12.21 12.69 7.24
N PHE A 258 11.23 11.99 6.66
CA PHE A 258 11.33 11.49 5.27
C PHE A 258 11.43 12.61 4.23
N LEU A 259 11.06 13.84 4.58
CA LEU A 259 11.15 15.02 3.72
C LEU A 259 12.54 15.66 3.76
N LEU A 260 13.40 15.24 4.70
CA LEU A 260 14.66 15.90 4.98
C LEU A 260 15.86 15.04 4.57
N ASN A 261 16.73 15.57 3.70
CA ASN A 261 18.01 14.95 3.38
C ASN A 261 19.06 15.20 4.48
N ARG A 262 18.80 14.70 5.71
CA ARG A 262 19.71 14.89 6.85
C ARG A 262 21.05 14.17 6.67
N ALA A 263 21.06 13.08 5.92
CA ALA A 263 22.27 12.32 5.61
C ALA A 263 23.13 12.95 4.50
N ALA A 264 22.70 14.10 3.95
CA ALA A 264 23.40 14.81 2.88
C ALA A 264 23.74 13.92 1.67
N GLN A 265 22.82 13.02 1.30
CA GLN A 265 22.96 12.18 0.12
C GLN A 265 23.04 13.05 -1.13
N ASP A 266 23.90 12.69 -2.08
CA ASP A 266 23.98 13.38 -3.37
C ASP A 266 22.95 12.80 -4.35
N PHE A 267 21.78 13.42 -4.40
CA PHE A 267 20.72 13.07 -5.33
C PHE A 267 20.89 13.71 -6.72
N GLY A 268 22.00 14.42 -6.95
CA GLY A 268 22.29 15.09 -8.21
C GLY A 268 21.46 16.36 -8.46
N GLU A 269 21.48 16.81 -9.71
CA GLU A 269 20.85 18.05 -10.16
C GLU A 269 19.89 17.76 -11.31
N THR A 270 18.68 18.29 -11.19
CA THR A 270 17.66 18.19 -12.24
C THR A 270 18.04 19.04 -13.44
N GLN A 271 17.49 18.73 -14.61
CA GLN A 271 17.78 19.50 -15.83
C GLN A 271 17.33 20.97 -15.76
N SER A 272 16.35 21.28 -14.90
CA SER A 272 15.66 22.59 -14.92
C SER A 272 15.37 23.21 -13.54
N ARG A 273 15.51 22.46 -12.45
CA ARG A 273 15.00 22.83 -11.12
C ARG A 273 16.08 22.89 -10.04
N GLY A 274 17.35 22.68 -10.43
CA GLY A 274 18.50 22.69 -9.54
C GLY A 274 18.72 21.38 -8.80
N ARG A 275 19.58 21.45 -7.78
CA ARG A 275 20.04 20.32 -6.95
C ARG A 275 18.91 19.71 -6.12
N VAL A 276 18.78 18.39 -6.16
CA VAL A 276 17.82 17.63 -5.33
C VAL A 276 18.42 17.45 -3.94
N SER A 277 17.68 17.86 -2.90
CA SER A 277 18.08 17.69 -1.50
C SER A 277 16.85 17.45 -0.62
N HIS A 278 16.46 18.39 0.25
CA HIS A 278 15.17 18.36 0.94
C HIS A 278 14.01 18.38 -0.07
N VAL A 279 12.88 17.77 0.31
CA VAL A 279 11.66 17.85 -0.50
C VAL A 279 11.13 19.29 -0.44
N VAL A 280 10.81 19.85 -1.59
CA VAL A 280 10.12 21.14 -1.70
C VAL A 280 8.68 20.97 -1.21
N LEU A 281 8.36 21.71 -0.15
CA LEU A 281 7.06 21.69 0.50
C LEU A 281 6.15 22.79 -0.06
N PRO A 282 4.82 22.64 0.08
CA PRO A 282 3.89 23.71 -0.25
C PRO A 282 4.20 25.00 0.52
N PRO A 283 3.92 26.20 -0.03
CA PRO A 283 4.27 27.46 0.63
C PRO A 283 3.64 27.63 2.01
N TRP A 284 2.44 27.12 2.24
CA TRP A 284 1.78 27.11 3.56
C TRP A 284 2.52 26.30 4.64
N ALA A 285 3.46 25.42 4.27
CA ALA A 285 4.32 24.72 5.22
C ALA A 285 5.54 25.55 5.66
N LYS A 286 5.79 26.70 5.02
CA LYS A 286 6.88 27.64 5.36
C LYS A 286 8.27 27.00 5.44
N GLY A 287 8.50 25.97 4.60
CA GLY A 287 9.76 25.22 4.59
C GLY A 287 9.98 24.30 5.80
N ASP A 288 8.99 24.13 6.68
CA ASP A 288 9.07 23.27 7.85
C ASP A 288 8.31 21.95 7.62
N SER A 289 9.06 20.84 7.58
CA SER A 289 8.51 19.48 7.45
C SER A 289 7.58 19.10 8.60
N THR A 290 7.85 19.59 9.82
CA THR A 290 7.01 19.31 10.99
C THR A 290 5.67 20.00 10.84
N ARG A 291 5.67 21.28 10.44
CA ARG A 291 4.45 22.02 10.09
C ARG A 291 3.69 21.33 8.95
N PHE A 292 4.38 20.85 7.90
CA PHE A 292 3.74 20.11 6.82
C PHE A 292 2.98 18.88 7.33
N VAL A 293 3.67 17.98 8.05
CA VAL A 293 3.06 16.75 8.57
C VAL A 293 1.95 17.04 9.58
N HIS A 294 2.13 18.06 10.42
CA HIS A 294 1.10 18.50 11.36
C HIS A 294 -0.18 18.94 10.63
N MET A 295 -0.06 19.80 9.60
CA MET A 295 -1.21 20.25 8.82
C MET A 295 -1.85 19.12 8.02
N MET A 296 -1.07 18.18 7.47
CA MET A 296 -1.60 16.98 6.83
C MET A 296 -2.42 16.13 7.81
N ARG A 297 -1.95 15.96 9.06
CA ARG A 297 -2.68 15.24 10.09
C ARG A 297 -3.94 15.98 10.54
N LEU A 298 -3.88 17.30 10.70
CA LEU A 298 -5.07 18.12 10.98
C LEU A 298 -6.11 18.02 9.86
N ALA A 299 -5.67 18.07 8.61
CA ALA A 299 -6.54 17.90 7.46
C ALA A 299 -7.18 16.50 7.44
N LEU A 300 -6.41 15.44 7.67
CA LEU A 300 -6.91 14.07 7.73
C LEU A 300 -7.99 13.88 8.82
N GLU A 301 -7.84 14.55 9.97
CA GLU A 301 -8.78 14.46 11.09
C GLU A 301 -9.89 15.52 11.04
N SER A 302 -9.99 16.32 9.96
CA SER A 302 -11.00 17.37 9.83
C SER A 302 -12.41 16.81 9.61
N GLU A 303 -13.42 17.66 9.79
CA GLU A 303 -14.81 17.30 9.48
C GLU A 303 -15.01 17.05 7.98
N GLN A 304 -14.34 17.83 7.12
CA GLN A 304 -14.39 17.67 5.67
C GLN A 304 -13.90 16.28 5.24
N VAL A 305 -12.83 15.77 5.85
CA VAL A 305 -12.38 14.41 5.56
C VAL A 305 -13.28 13.38 6.24
N SER A 306 -13.64 13.58 7.51
CA SER A 306 -14.48 12.64 8.26
C SER A 306 -15.82 12.38 7.56
N SER A 307 -16.43 13.40 6.95
CA SER A 307 -17.69 13.26 6.24
C SER A 307 -17.59 12.53 4.90
N HIS A 308 -16.40 12.43 4.30
CA HIS A 308 -16.18 11.90 2.94
C HIS A 308 -15.23 10.70 2.86
N LEU A 309 -14.51 10.37 3.93
CA LEU A 309 -13.50 9.30 3.94
C LEU A 309 -14.07 7.92 3.59
N HIS A 310 -15.33 7.68 3.95
CA HIS A 310 -16.05 6.45 3.60
C HIS A 310 -16.11 6.20 2.08
N GLU A 311 -16.13 7.24 1.26
CA GLU A 311 -16.18 7.13 -0.20
C GLU A 311 -14.83 6.67 -0.76
N TRP A 312 -13.72 7.13 -0.18
CA TRP A 312 -12.39 6.63 -0.53
C TRP A 312 -12.18 5.19 -0.06
N VAL A 313 -12.69 4.86 1.12
CA VAL A 313 -12.71 3.47 1.61
C VAL A 313 -13.47 2.56 0.64
N ASP A 314 -14.57 3.05 0.03
CA ASP A 314 -15.30 2.30 -0.99
C ASP A 314 -14.47 2.00 -2.25
N LEU A 315 -13.60 2.93 -2.68
CA LEU A 315 -12.69 2.75 -3.81
C LEU A 315 -11.59 1.72 -3.52
N VAL A 316 -10.96 1.81 -2.33
CA VAL A 316 -9.73 1.05 -2.03
C VAL A 316 -10.01 -0.28 -1.34
N PHE A 317 -11.00 -0.35 -0.44
CA PHE A 317 -11.31 -1.54 0.36
C PHE A 317 -12.76 -2.03 0.21
N GLY A 318 -13.63 -1.26 -0.44
CA GLY A 318 -15.06 -1.50 -0.45
C GLY A 318 -15.62 -1.92 -1.81
N HIS A 319 -16.89 -1.57 -2.02
CA HIS A 319 -17.68 -2.11 -3.12
C HIS A 319 -17.32 -1.52 -4.49
N LYS A 320 -16.65 -0.36 -4.55
CA LYS A 320 -16.16 0.27 -5.79
C LYS A 320 -14.76 -0.19 -6.21
N GLN A 321 -14.18 -1.19 -5.52
CA GLN A 321 -12.87 -1.73 -5.86
C GLN A 321 -12.89 -2.59 -7.14
N GLN A 322 -14.00 -3.31 -7.40
CA GLN A 322 -14.15 -4.24 -8.52
C GLN A 322 -15.58 -4.22 -9.08
N GLY A 323 -15.76 -4.76 -10.29
CA GLY A 323 -17.07 -4.91 -10.93
C GLY A 323 -17.63 -3.61 -11.50
N ALA A 324 -18.94 -3.58 -11.77
CA ALA A 324 -19.60 -2.46 -12.45
C ALA A 324 -19.45 -1.12 -11.71
N GLU A 325 -19.42 -1.14 -10.37
CA GLU A 325 -19.24 0.07 -9.56
C GLU A 325 -17.82 0.62 -9.66
N ALA A 326 -16.81 -0.24 -9.87
CA ALA A 326 -15.44 0.20 -10.17
C ALA A 326 -15.34 0.85 -11.56
N VAL A 327 -16.06 0.32 -12.55
CA VAL A 327 -16.11 0.91 -13.90
C VAL A 327 -16.73 2.32 -13.85
N LYS A 328 -17.89 2.46 -13.20
CA LYS A 328 -18.56 3.75 -13.01
C LYS A 328 -17.71 4.78 -12.29
N ALA A 329 -16.87 4.32 -11.35
CA ALA A 329 -15.98 5.19 -10.59
C ALA A 329 -14.62 5.45 -11.27
N THR A 330 -14.40 4.94 -12.49
CA THR A 330 -13.11 5.00 -13.20
C THR A 330 -11.98 4.43 -12.33
N ASN A 331 -12.22 3.25 -11.72
CA ASN A 331 -11.38 2.67 -10.66
C ASN A 331 -10.93 1.22 -10.96
N VAL A 332 -10.76 0.88 -12.25
CA VAL A 332 -10.30 -0.46 -12.68
C VAL A 332 -8.81 -0.42 -12.98
N PHE A 333 -8.04 -1.22 -12.25
CA PHE A 333 -6.61 -1.41 -12.45
C PHE A 333 -6.34 -2.65 -13.32
N HIS A 334 -5.09 -2.83 -13.73
CA HIS A 334 -4.68 -4.04 -14.45
C HIS A 334 -5.04 -5.31 -13.66
N PHE A 335 -5.54 -6.33 -14.35
CA PHE A 335 -6.13 -7.53 -13.72
C PHE A 335 -5.18 -8.28 -12.77
N LEU A 336 -3.87 -8.29 -13.09
CA LEU A 336 -2.82 -8.89 -12.25
C LEU A 336 -2.65 -8.24 -10.87
N SER A 337 -3.16 -7.02 -10.69
CA SER A 337 -3.14 -6.37 -9.38
C SER A 337 -4.15 -7.00 -8.41
N TYR A 338 -5.21 -7.65 -8.89
CA TYR A 338 -6.28 -8.18 -8.05
C TYR A 338 -6.02 -9.64 -7.63
N GLU A 339 -6.46 -9.98 -6.43
CA GLU A 339 -6.35 -11.35 -5.93
C GLU A 339 -7.18 -12.34 -6.77
N ASN A 340 -6.64 -13.54 -6.98
CA ASN A 340 -7.29 -14.68 -7.65
C ASN A 340 -7.66 -14.48 -9.12
N GLN A 341 -7.15 -13.44 -9.80
CA GLN A 341 -7.35 -13.27 -11.25
C GLN A 341 -6.41 -14.16 -12.07
N VAL A 342 -5.25 -14.53 -11.51
CA VAL A 342 -4.32 -15.48 -12.13
C VAL A 342 -3.93 -16.57 -11.15
N ASP A 343 -4.01 -17.80 -11.63
CA ASP A 343 -3.53 -18.98 -10.92
C ASP A 343 -2.12 -19.31 -11.42
N LEU A 344 -1.11 -18.79 -10.71
CA LEU A 344 0.30 -18.98 -11.03
C LEU A 344 0.71 -20.47 -11.14
N GLU A 345 -0.05 -21.38 -10.52
CA GLU A 345 0.24 -22.82 -10.58
C GLU A 345 -0.28 -23.48 -11.87
N LYS A 346 -1.19 -22.83 -12.59
CA LYS A 346 -1.68 -23.31 -13.90
C LYS A 346 -0.83 -22.85 -15.07
N ILE A 347 0.09 -21.91 -14.84
CA ILE A 347 1.04 -21.46 -15.85
C ILE A 347 2.14 -22.53 -15.96
N SER A 348 2.10 -23.28 -17.06
CA SER A 348 3.06 -24.36 -17.32
C SER A 348 4.41 -23.85 -17.81
N ASP A 349 4.45 -22.71 -18.49
CA ASP A 349 5.68 -22.11 -18.98
C ASP A 349 6.43 -21.39 -17.85
N PRO A 350 7.67 -21.79 -17.50
CA PRO A 350 8.45 -21.15 -16.45
C PRO A 350 8.86 -19.71 -16.76
N GLU A 351 8.94 -19.31 -18.04
CA GLU A 351 9.24 -17.93 -18.42
C GLU A 351 8.02 -17.03 -18.24
N GLU A 352 6.86 -17.43 -18.76
CA GLU A 352 5.58 -16.76 -18.52
C GLU A 352 5.31 -16.63 -17.02
N ARG A 353 5.50 -17.70 -16.24
CA ARG A 353 5.30 -17.67 -14.78
C ARG A 353 6.19 -16.64 -14.11
N ARG A 354 7.49 -16.60 -14.44
CA ARG A 354 8.44 -15.62 -13.89
C ARG A 354 8.05 -14.20 -14.27
N ALA A 355 7.59 -13.98 -15.51
CA ALA A 355 7.14 -12.68 -15.98
C ALA A 355 5.91 -12.19 -15.19
N VAL A 356 4.92 -13.07 -14.98
CA VAL A 356 3.72 -12.74 -14.19
C VAL A 356 4.07 -12.50 -12.73
N GLU A 357 4.95 -13.31 -12.13
CA GLU A 357 5.41 -13.12 -10.75
C GLU A 357 6.15 -11.79 -10.57
N ALA A 358 7.04 -11.42 -11.51
CA ALA A 358 7.71 -10.12 -11.52
C ALA A 358 6.71 -8.97 -11.66
N GLN A 359 5.71 -9.12 -12.54
CA GLN A 359 4.69 -8.09 -12.69
C GLN A 359 3.85 -7.90 -11.41
N ILE A 360 3.48 -8.98 -10.72
CA ILE A 360 2.79 -8.90 -9.42
C ILE A 360 3.68 -8.26 -8.35
N ALA A 361 4.98 -8.55 -8.34
CA ALA A 361 5.93 -8.00 -7.38
C ALA A 361 6.10 -6.48 -7.54
N ASP A 362 6.24 -6.02 -8.78
CA ASP A 362 6.75 -4.67 -9.07
C ASP A 362 5.65 -3.66 -9.43
N TYR A 363 4.55 -4.12 -10.05
CA TYR A 363 3.51 -3.23 -10.58
C TYR A 363 2.37 -2.95 -9.60
N GLY A 364 2.45 -3.51 -8.39
CA GLY A 364 1.55 -3.22 -7.29
C GLY A 364 0.40 -4.21 -7.16
N GLN A 365 0.00 -4.45 -5.91
CA GLN A 365 -1.07 -5.36 -5.55
C GLN A 365 -2.24 -4.55 -4.96
N THR A 366 -3.47 -4.87 -5.35
CA THR A 366 -4.70 -4.28 -4.80
C THR A 366 -4.98 -4.86 -3.40
N PRO A 367 -5.35 -4.04 -2.39
CA PRO A 367 -5.68 -4.53 -1.06
C PRO A 367 -6.86 -5.50 -1.10
N ARG A 368 -6.94 -6.40 -0.11
CA ARG A 368 -8.08 -7.31 -0.05
C ARG A 368 -9.38 -6.52 0.14
N GLN A 369 -10.41 -6.83 -0.65
CA GLN A 369 -11.73 -6.22 -0.49
C GLN A 369 -12.35 -6.60 0.85
N LEU A 370 -12.56 -5.62 1.72
CA LEU A 370 -13.12 -5.77 3.05
C LEU A 370 -14.65 -5.67 3.05
N PHE A 371 -15.21 -4.78 2.24
CA PHE A 371 -16.65 -4.50 2.22
C PHE A 371 -17.25 -4.69 0.82
N ARG A 372 -18.50 -5.15 0.76
CA ARG A 372 -19.25 -5.38 -0.49
C ARG A 372 -20.47 -4.46 -0.65
N SER A 373 -20.81 -3.72 0.40
CA SER A 373 -21.84 -2.70 0.41
C SER A 373 -21.18 -1.33 0.57
N PRO A 374 -21.90 -0.23 0.26
CA PRO A 374 -21.45 1.13 0.58
C PRO A 374 -20.96 1.23 2.02
N HIS A 375 -19.82 1.90 2.19
CA HIS A 375 -19.26 2.13 3.51
C HIS A 375 -20.12 3.15 4.27
N PRO A 376 -20.44 2.93 5.56
CA PRO A 376 -21.21 3.91 6.32
C PRO A 376 -20.44 5.23 6.45
N ARG A 377 -21.15 6.35 6.41
CA ARG A 377 -20.62 7.68 6.71
C ARG A 377 -20.34 7.78 8.22
N ARG A 378 -19.26 8.49 8.56
CA ARG A 378 -18.88 8.79 9.94
C ARG A 378 -19.80 9.79 10.60
#